data_AF-A0A916RVY5-F1
#
_entry.id   AF-A0A916RVY5-F1
#
_cell.length_a   1.000
_cell.length_b   1.000
_cell.length_c   1.000
_cell.angle_alpha   90.00
_cell.angle_beta   90.00
_cell.angle_gamma   90.00
#
_symmetry.space_group_name_H-M   'P 1'
#
loop_
_entity.id
_entity.type
_entity.pdbx_description
1 polymer ?
#
loop_
_entity_poly.entity_id
_entity_poly.type
_entity_poly.pdbx_seq_one_letter_code
_entity_poly.pdbx_strand_id
1 'polypeptide(L)'
;MVTTYSGFGHNIDFEHIEYERFFFASADEDMDGIYPDQMEIVRQGAFIALCCEVVNLLDEERRNKKVYQFITKTLENPKIESMPLEKETLIAMRKSLDEEPTVEWGILPGSSSFNKLLPEIYKRYVLGYYKGLIDEVIKVGTPYNYNDSNEVIRFHVNYFKEINNPLAVKRLRTLFNHISKIPKPIVDKTSDIFFALDTPVEISSELSGFIWFREDKCSIYFNSIDYYFLNEKQTKELRSIFAL
;
A
#
# COMPACT_ATOMS: atom_id res chain seq x y z
N MET A 1 -20.13 -1.55 -11.72
CA MET A 1 -18.91 -0.79 -12.11
C MET A 1 -19.27 0.68 -11.94
N VAL A 2 -18.66 1.37 -10.98
CA VAL A 2 -18.88 2.81 -10.81
C VAL A 2 -18.13 3.50 -11.96
N THR A 3 -18.84 4.14 -12.86
CA THR A 3 -18.24 4.82 -14.03
C THR A 3 -17.90 6.28 -13.76
N THR A 4 -18.48 6.86 -12.70
CA THR A 4 -18.25 8.24 -12.25
C THR A 4 -18.48 8.32 -10.75
N TYR A 5 -17.50 8.84 -10.00
CA TYR A 5 -17.61 9.21 -8.59
C TYR A 5 -17.15 10.66 -8.47
N SER A 6 -18.02 11.52 -7.93
CA SER A 6 -17.81 12.98 -7.89
C SER A 6 -17.76 13.56 -6.48
N GLY A 7 -17.77 12.71 -5.44
CA GLY A 7 -17.66 13.15 -4.04
C GLY A 7 -16.23 13.04 -3.53
N PHE A 8 -15.82 13.93 -2.64
CA PHE A 8 -14.77 13.59 -1.66
C PHE A 8 -15.47 12.87 -0.50
N GLY A 9 -14.80 11.97 0.24
CA GLY A 9 -15.49 11.10 1.20
C GLY A 9 -16.30 11.87 2.24
N HIS A 10 -17.62 11.94 2.06
CA HIS A 10 -18.54 12.43 3.09
C HIS A 10 -18.73 11.32 4.12
N ASN A 11 -18.83 11.69 5.40
CA ASN A 11 -19.17 10.76 6.49
C ASN A 11 -18.20 9.58 6.60
N ILE A 12 -16.96 9.84 7.02
CA ILE A 12 -16.21 8.79 7.71
C ILE A 12 -16.99 8.50 9.01
N ASP A 13 -17.94 7.57 8.94
CA ASP A 13 -18.90 7.19 9.99
C ASP A 13 -18.25 6.48 11.21
N PHE A 14 -16.94 6.63 11.39
CA PHE A 14 -16.18 5.98 12.45
C PHE A 14 -15.50 7.01 13.34
N GLU A 15 -15.09 6.55 14.53
CA GLU A 15 -14.42 7.30 15.60
C GLU A 15 -13.39 8.33 15.09
N HIS A 16 -13.21 9.41 15.85
CA HIS A 16 -12.20 10.45 15.59
C HIS A 16 -10.87 9.83 15.13
N ILE A 17 -10.45 10.13 13.90
CA ILE A 17 -9.14 9.73 13.41
C ILE A 17 -8.11 10.68 14.01
N GLU A 18 -7.11 10.15 14.71
CA GLU A 18 -6.02 10.93 15.34
C GLU A 18 -5.03 11.53 14.31
N TYR A 19 -5.49 12.25 13.30
CA TYR A 19 -4.62 12.85 12.29
C TYR A 19 -3.63 13.84 12.92
N GLU A 20 -3.95 14.44 14.07
CA GLU A 20 -3.06 15.40 14.74
C GLU A 20 -1.74 14.77 15.16
N ARG A 21 -1.79 13.48 15.52
CA ARG A 21 -0.63 12.71 15.96
C ARG A 21 0.29 12.33 14.81
N PHE A 22 -0.28 12.14 13.62
CA PHE A 22 0.41 11.48 12.50
C PHE A 22 0.73 12.42 11.33
N PHE A 23 0.24 13.66 11.34
CA PHE A 23 0.42 14.61 10.23
C PHE A 23 1.88 14.86 9.84
N PHE A 24 2.79 14.86 10.81
CA PHE A 24 4.24 15.01 10.60
C PHE A 24 5.02 13.75 10.98
N ALA A 25 4.37 12.58 10.98
CA ALA A 25 5.03 11.32 11.24
C ALA A 25 6.14 11.07 10.20
N SER A 26 7.29 10.61 10.69
CA SER A 26 8.43 10.19 9.90
C SER A 26 9.09 9.01 10.60
N ALA A 27 9.72 8.13 9.84
CA ALA A 27 10.60 7.11 10.42
C ALA A 27 11.92 7.76 10.89
N ASP A 28 12.56 7.18 11.90
CA ASP A 28 13.93 7.57 12.29
C ASP A 28 14.91 7.24 11.16
N GLU A 29 15.98 8.03 11.03
CA GLU A 29 16.98 7.87 9.96
C GLU A 29 17.68 6.49 9.98
N ASP A 30 17.75 5.86 11.16
CA ASP A 30 18.35 4.54 11.36
C ASP A 30 17.39 3.37 11.04
N MET A 31 16.13 3.67 10.73
CA MET A 31 15.13 2.67 10.36
C MET A 31 15.21 2.37 8.86
N ASP A 32 16.09 1.46 8.48
CA ASP A 32 16.21 0.99 7.09
C ASP A 32 15.00 0.14 6.65
N GLY A 33 14.76 0.13 5.34
CA GLY A 33 13.79 -0.78 4.71
C GLY A 33 12.36 -0.23 4.66
N ILE A 34 11.42 -0.92 5.33
CA ILE A 34 9.97 -0.82 5.07
C ILE A 34 9.29 0.25 5.96
N TYR A 35 9.92 0.65 7.07
CA TYR A 35 9.34 1.59 8.03
C TYR A 35 9.13 3.01 7.47
N PRO A 36 10.03 3.59 6.65
CA PRO A 36 9.79 4.88 6.01
C PRO A 36 8.52 4.90 5.14
N ASP A 37 8.27 3.84 4.36
CA ASP A 37 7.10 3.73 3.49
C ASP A 37 5.80 3.61 4.30
N GLN A 38 5.81 2.84 5.40
CA GLN A 38 4.66 2.75 6.32
C GLN A 38 4.34 4.10 6.96
N MET A 39 5.37 4.83 7.41
CA MET A 39 5.18 6.15 8.01
C MET A 39 4.65 7.15 6.99
N GLU A 40 5.08 7.05 5.73
CA GLU A 40 4.56 7.86 4.66
C GLU A 40 3.07 7.57 4.39
N ILE A 41 2.64 6.31 4.38
CA ILE A 41 1.21 5.94 4.24
C ILE A 41 0.38 6.49 5.40
N VAL A 42 0.86 6.34 6.63
CA VAL A 42 0.18 6.84 7.84
C VAL A 42 0.05 8.37 7.79
N ARG A 43 1.12 9.06 7.39
CA ARG A 43 1.13 10.52 7.22
C ARG A 43 0.15 10.98 6.14
N GLN A 44 0.13 10.32 4.98
CA GLN A 44 -0.80 10.62 3.89
C GLN A 44 -2.26 10.36 4.31
N GLY A 45 -2.52 9.25 5.01
CA GLY A 45 -3.83 8.92 5.56
C GLY A 45 -4.32 9.97 6.56
N ALA A 46 -3.44 10.46 7.44
CA ALA A 46 -3.74 11.54 8.38
C ALA A 46 -4.12 12.84 7.67
N PHE A 47 -3.39 13.20 6.61
CA PHE A 47 -3.73 14.37 5.78
C PHE A 47 -5.09 14.23 5.10
N ILE A 48 -5.40 13.06 4.52
CA ILE A 48 -6.72 12.79 3.92
C ILE A 48 -7.83 12.88 4.97
N ALA A 49 -7.63 12.30 6.16
CA ALA A 49 -8.61 12.33 7.23
C ALA A 49 -8.95 13.76 7.66
N LEU A 50 -7.96 14.63 7.79
CA LEU A 50 -8.18 16.07 8.02
C LEU A 50 -8.98 16.71 6.87
N CYS A 51 -8.67 16.39 5.62
CA CYS A 51 -9.44 16.89 4.47
C CYS A 51 -10.91 16.51 4.58
N CYS A 52 -11.21 15.25 4.93
CA CYS A 52 -12.57 14.76 5.11
C CYS A 52 -13.27 15.48 6.28
N GLU A 53 -12.60 15.68 7.41
CA GLU A 53 -13.21 16.41 8.54
C GLU A 53 -13.55 17.85 8.17
N VAL A 54 -12.66 18.56 7.46
CA VAL A 54 -12.95 19.92 7.00
C VAL A 54 -14.11 19.94 6.02
N VAL A 55 -14.16 19.02 5.05
CA VAL A 55 -15.30 18.90 4.11
C VAL A 55 -16.61 18.67 4.88
N ASN A 56 -16.64 17.74 5.84
CA ASN A 56 -17.82 17.50 6.66
C ASN A 56 -18.25 18.76 7.45
N LEU A 57 -17.29 19.50 8.04
CA LEU A 57 -17.61 20.75 8.72
C LEU A 57 -18.24 21.79 7.78
N LEU A 58 -17.76 21.86 6.53
CA LEU A 58 -18.28 22.79 5.54
C LEU A 58 -19.68 22.37 5.05
N ASP A 59 -19.88 21.09 4.74
CA ASP A 59 -21.18 20.55 4.28
C ASP A 59 -22.27 20.63 5.34
N GLU A 60 -21.93 20.40 6.61
CA GLU A 60 -22.86 20.44 7.73
C GLU A 60 -23.07 21.86 8.29
N GLU A 61 -22.48 22.88 7.66
CA GLU A 61 -22.50 24.28 8.10
C GLU A 61 -21.96 24.47 9.54
N ARG A 62 -21.01 23.62 9.94
CA ARG A 62 -20.42 23.59 11.29
C ARG A 62 -19.05 24.26 11.33
N ARG A 63 -18.62 24.59 12.55
CA ARG A 63 -17.26 25.06 12.84
C ARG A 63 -16.70 24.31 14.03
N ASN A 64 -15.44 23.88 13.92
CA ASN A 64 -14.72 23.24 15.01
C ASN A 64 -13.43 24.01 15.30
N LYS A 65 -13.39 24.64 16.48
CA LYS A 65 -12.25 25.44 16.92
C LYS A 65 -10.96 24.61 17.02
N LYS A 66 -11.06 23.32 17.37
CA LYS A 66 -9.87 22.45 17.47
C LYS A 66 -9.24 22.21 16.10
N VAL A 67 -10.06 21.89 15.09
CA VAL A 67 -9.62 21.70 13.69
C VAL A 67 -8.98 22.98 13.17
N TYR A 68 -9.64 24.12 13.36
CA TYR A 68 -9.11 25.41 12.93
C TYR A 68 -7.76 25.75 13.59
N GLN A 69 -7.64 25.52 14.91
CA GLN A 69 -6.39 25.73 15.65
C GLN A 69 -5.29 24.77 15.21
N PHE A 70 -5.62 23.50 14.93
CA PHE A 70 -4.67 22.53 14.41
C PHE A 70 -4.11 22.98 13.07
N ILE A 71 -4.97 23.31 12.10
CA ILE A 71 -4.56 23.83 10.78
C ILE A 71 -3.65 25.05 10.93
N THR A 72 -4.04 26.00 11.79
CA THR A 72 -3.25 27.21 12.03
C THR A 72 -1.85 26.90 12.57
N LYS A 73 -1.75 26.04 13.59
CA LYS A 73 -0.45 25.63 14.15
C LYS A 73 0.39 24.82 13.16
N THR A 74 -0.24 23.97 12.36
CA THR A 74 0.43 23.17 11.34
C THR A 74 1.04 24.06 10.26
N LEU A 75 0.38 25.15 9.88
CA LEU A 75 0.91 26.16 8.95
C LEU A 75 2.07 26.98 9.53
N GLU A 76 2.20 27.07 10.85
CA GLU A 76 3.32 27.72 11.53
C GLU A 76 4.54 26.79 11.67
N ASN A 77 4.37 25.47 11.46
CA ASN A 77 5.43 24.49 11.61
C ASN A 77 6.38 24.51 10.39
N PRO A 78 7.70 24.71 10.57
CA PRO A 78 8.66 24.75 9.46
C PRO A 78 8.68 23.52 8.55
N LYS A 79 8.31 22.33 9.07
CA LYS A 79 8.24 21.09 8.28
C LYS A 79 7.22 21.18 7.14
N ILE A 80 6.23 22.07 7.22
CA ILE A 80 5.23 22.22 6.17
C ILE A 80 5.83 22.80 4.88
N GLU A 81 6.98 23.47 4.95
CA GLU A 81 7.66 24.03 3.78
C GLU A 81 8.15 22.95 2.81
N SER A 82 8.44 21.74 3.28
CA SER A 82 8.81 20.60 2.42
C SER A 82 7.61 19.86 1.83
N MET A 83 6.38 20.30 2.13
CA MET A 83 5.13 19.63 1.78
C MET A 83 4.20 20.60 1.03
N PRO A 84 4.55 21.00 -0.22
CA PRO A 84 3.92 22.14 -0.89
C PRO A 84 2.42 21.94 -1.16
N LEU A 85 2.00 20.73 -1.55
CA LEU A 85 0.58 20.43 -1.79
C LEU A 85 -0.21 20.45 -0.49
N GLU A 86 0.30 19.83 0.58
CA GLU A 86 -0.33 19.85 1.90
C GLU A 86 -0.41 21.28 2.45
N LYS A 87 0.66 22.08 2.31
CA LYS A 87 0.69 23.49 2.70
C LYS A 87 -0.39 24.30 1.98
N GLU A 88 -0.44 24.20 0.66
CA GLU A 88 -1.43 24.89 -0.16
C GLU A 88 -2.86 24.50 0.25
N THR A 89 -3.07 23.21 0.48
CA THR A 89 -4.37 22.69 0.93
C THR A 89 -4.75 23.24 2.30
N LEU A 90 -3.85 23.23 3.28
CA LEU A 90 -4.12 23.78 4.62
C LEU A 90 -4.45 25.27 4.58
N ILE A 91 -3.78 26.05 3.71
CA ILE A 91 -4.10 27.46 3.49
C ILE A 91 -5.53 27.60 2.94
N ALA A 92 -5.90 26.77 1.97
CA ALA A 92 -7.23 26.77 1.38
C ALA A 92 -8.31 26.33 2.40
N MET A 93 -8.06 25.28 3.19
CA MET A 93 -8.94 24.84 4.27
C MET A 93 -9.18 25.96 5.29
N ARG A 94 -8.12 26.63 5.76
CA ARG A 94 -8.25 27.73 6.71
C ARG A 94 -9.13 28.85 6.16
N LYS A 95 -8.86 29.27 4.91
CA LYS A 95 -9.68 30.27 4.22
C LYS A 95 -11.15 29.85 4.10
N SER A 96 -11.40 28.56 3.85
CA SER A 96 -12.77 28.02 3.76
C SER A 96 -13.50 28.11 5.11
N LEU A 97 -12.78 27.82 6.20
CA LEU A 97 -13.33 27.88 7.56
C LEU A 97 -13.54 29.32 8.06
N ASP A 98 -12.80 30.29 7.52
CA ASP A 98 -12.95 31.73 7.80
C ASP A 98 -14.22 32.32 7.16
N GLU A 99 -14.76 31.69 6.12
CA GLU A 99 -15.98 32.14 5.45
C GLU A 99 -17.24 31.84 6.30
N GLU A 100 -18.35 32.51 6.00
CA GLU A 100 -19.64 32.20 6.62
C GLU A 100 -20.08 30.77 6.22
N PRO A 101 -20.61 29.95 7.16
CA PRO A 101 -21.10 28.62 6.84
C PRO A 101 -22.24 28.64 5.83
N THR A 102 -22.16 27.77 4.82
CA THR A 102 -23.24 27.57 3.83
C THR A 102 -23.07 26.22 3.13
N VAL A 103 -24.19 25.55 2.81
CA VAL A 103 -24.22 24.35 1.97
C VAL A 103 -23.60 24.55 0.58
N GLU A 104 -23.48 25.79 0.09
CA GLU A 104 -22.86 26.11 -1.20
C GLU A 104 -21.38 26.50 -1.06
N TRP A 105 -20.69 26.06 -0.01
CA TRP A 105 -19.30 26.44 0.27
C TRP A 105 -18.38 26.24 -0.94
N GLY A 106 -18.60 25.20 -1.75
CA GLY A 106 -17.77 24.87 -2.91
C GLY A 106 -17.62 25.98 -3.97
N ILE A 107 -18.50 26.99 -3.98
CA ILE A 107 -18.45 28.14 -4.91
C ILE A 107 -17.94 29.43 -4.26
N LEU A 108 -17.76 29.46 -2.93
CA LEU A 108 -17.26 30.65 -2.25
C LEU A 108 -15.80 30.96 -2.61
N PRO A 109 -15.36 32.22 -2.61
CA PRO A 109 -14.01 32.58 -3.05
C PRO A 109 -12.88 31.84 -2.31
N GLY A 110 -12.94 31.78 -0.98
CA GLY A 110 -11.96 31.10 -0.11
C GLY A 110 -12.02 29.58 -0.26
N SER A 111 -13.24 29.06 -0.36
CA SER A 111 -13.51 27.64 -0.42
C SER A 111 -13.36 26.99 -1.80
N SER A 112 -13.51 27.76 -2.87
CA SER A 112 -13.35 27.29 -4.25
C SER A 112 -11.93 26.78 -4.53
N SER A 113 -10.93 27.35 -3.85
CA SER A 113 -9.54 26.89 -3.94
C SER A 113 -9.38 25.52 -3.29
N PHE A 114 -10.01 25.30 -2.12
CA PHE A 114 -9.97 24.00 -1.45
C PHE A 114 -10.69 22.94 -2.29
N ASN A 115 -11.89 23.24 -2.78
CA ASN A 115 -12.67 22.34 -3.64
C ASN A 115 -11.91 21.91 -4.91
N LYS A 116 -11.12 22.82 -5.51
CA LYS A 116 -10.29 22.52 -6.69
C LYS A 116 -9.11 21.58 -6.40
N LEU A 117 -8.62 21.54 -5.16
CA LEU A 117 -7.50 20.68 -4.74
C LEU A 117 -7.96 19.25 -4.41
N LEU A 118 -9.21 19.07 -3.96
CA LEU A 118 -9.75 17.76 -3.57
C LEU A 118 -9.56 16.66 -4.64
N PRO A 119 -9.80 16.90 -5.96
CA PRO A 119 -9.53 15.90 -6.99
C PRO A 119 -8.06 15.48 -7.08
N GLU A 120 -7.12 16.43 -6.92
CA GLU A 120 -5.69 16.13 -6.93
C GLU A 120 -5.28 15.32 -5.70
N ILE A 121 -5.76 15.70 -4.52
CA ILE A 121 -5.53 14.99 -3.26
C ILE A 121 -6.03 13.55 -3.37
N TYR A 122 -7.26 13.36 -3.85
CA TYR A 122 -7.85 12.04 -4.05
C TYR A 122 -7.03 11.22 -5.06
N LYS A 123 -6.66 11.81 -6.20
CA LYS A 123 -5.85 11.13 -7.22
C LYS A 123 -4.48 10.73 -6.68
N ARG A 124 -3.81 11.62 -5.95
CA ARG A 124 -2.44 11.40 -5.48
C ARG A 124 -2.37 10.40 -4.34
N TYR A 125 -3.19 10.58 -3.32
CA TYR A 125 -3.04 9.83 -2.07
C TYR A 125 -3.98 8.63 -2.00
N VAL A 126 -5.21 8.72 -2.52
CA VAL A 126 -6.17 7.59 -2.50
C VAL A 126 -5.93 6.68 -3.70
N LEU A 127 -6.08 7.21 -4.91
CA LEU A 127 -5.88 6.40 -6.12
C LEU A 127 -4.41 6.01 -6.30
N GLY A 128 -3.46 6.85 -5.88
CA GLY A 128 -2.04 6.51 -5.88
C GLY A 128 -1.73 5.32 -4.97
N TYR A 129 -2.30 5.31 -3.76
CA TYR A 129 -2.20 4.16 -2.84
C TYR A 129 -2.76 2.88 -3.46
N TYR A 130 -4.00 2.91 -3.96
CA TYR A 130 -4.60 1.73 -4.58
C TYR A 130 -3.90 1.31 -5.87
N LYS A 131 -3.38 2.24 -6.66
CA LYS A 131 -2.55 1.91 -7.81
C LYS A 131 -1.28 1.19 -7.38
N GLY A 132 -0.62 1.67 -6.33
CA GLY A 132 0.52 0.99 -5.70
C GLY A 132 0.17 -0.41 -5.23
N LEU A 133 -1.04 -0.64 -4.72
CA LEU A 133 -1.53 -1.99 -4.36
C LEU A 133 -1.81 -2.89 -5.57
N ILE A 134 -2.20 -2.32 -6.72
CA ILE A 134 -2.57 -3.07 -7.92
C ILE A 134 -1.33 -3.42 -8.78
N ASP A 135 -0.24 -2.66 -8.66
CA ASP A 135 1.02 -2.90 -9.34
C ASP A 135 1.86 -3.98 -8.61
N GLU A 136 1.23 -5.12 -8.29
CA GLU A 136 1.90 -6.29 -7.69
C GLU A 136 2.98 -6.83 -8.63
N VAL A 137 4.16 -7.12 -8.07
CA VAL A 137 5.30 -7.66 -8.83
C VAL A 137 5.64 -9.04 -8.29
N ILE A 138 5.69 -10.04 -9.18
CA ILE A 138 6.25 -11.33 -8.82
C ILE A 138 7.77 -11.23 -8.95
N LYS A 139 8.48 -11.42 -7.84
CA LYS A 139 9.94 -11.55 -7.82
C LYS A 139 10.29 -13.03 -7.79
N VAL A 140 11.01 -13.51 -8.81
CA VAL A 140 11.45 -14.91 -8.91
C VAL A 140 12.97 -14.96 -8.93
N GLY A 141 13.55 -15.83 -8.12
CA GLY A 141 15.00 -16.01 -8.06
C GLY A 141 15.40 -17.41 -7.62
N THR A 142 16.70 -17.71 -7.70
CA THR A 142 17.28 -18.96 -7.21
C THR A 142 17.79 -18.74 -5.79
N PRO A 143 17.39 -19.56 -4.81
CA PRO A 143 17.87 -19.42 -3.44
C PRO A 143 19.36 -19.80 -3.38
N TYR A 144 20.13 -19.02 -2.62
CA TYR A 144 21.56 -19.24 -2.41
C TYR A 144 21.85 -19.45 -0.93
N ASN A 145 22.62 -20.49 -0.60
CA ASN A 145 23.04 -20.78 0.77
C ASN A 145 24.41 -20.12 1.01
N TYR A 146 24.46 -19.03 1.78
CA TYR A 146 25.71 -18.37 2.14
C TYR A 146 26.22 -18.96 3.46
N ASN A 147 27.12 -19.94 3.34
CA ASN A 147 27.84 -20.63 4.42
C ASN A 147 26.97 -21.57 5.28
N ASP A 148 27.48 -22.78 5.53
CA ASP A 148 26.89 -23.91 6.28
C ASP A 148 26.55 -23.65 7.76
N SER A 149 26.26 -22.41 8.15
CA SER A 149 25.88 -22.06 9.51
C SER A 149 24.77 -21.01 9.48
N ASN A 150 23.55 -21.50 9.76
CA ASN A 150 22.30 -20.77 9.97
C ASN A 150 21.61 -20.24 8.71
N GLU A 151 20.41 -20.79 8.49
CA GLU A 151 19.40 -20.54 7.46
C GLU A 151 18.94 -19.07 7.41
N VAL A 152 19.84 -18.15 7.07
CA VAL A 152 19.45 -16.83 6.59
C VAL A 152 19.64 -16.87 5.09
N ILE A 153 18.57 -17.22 4.38
CA ILE A 153 18.50 -17.09 2.92
C ILE A 153 18.59 -15.59 2.64
N ARG A 154 19.81 -15.12 2.36
CA ARG A 154 20.06 -13.73 2.00
C ARG A 154 19.80 -13.57 0.52
N PHE A 155 18.89 -12.63 0.22
CA PHE A 155 18.57 -12.17 -1.11
C PHE A 155 19.80 -11.47 -1.72
N HIS A 156 20.32 -11.96 -2.84
CA HIS A 156 21.06 -11.07 -3.72
C HIS A 156 20.03 -10.28 -4.52
N VAL A 157 19.82 -9.02 -4.14
CA VAL A 157 18.91 -8.05 -4.77
C VAL A 157 19.14 -7.92 -6.29
N ASN A 158 20.29 -8.36 -6.80
CA ASN A 158 20.68 -8.27 -8.21
C ASN A 158 20.31 -9.48 -9.10
N TYR A 159 19.64 -10.52 -8.60
CA TYR A 159 19.32 -11.73 -9.40
C TYR A 159 17.83 -12.10 -9.45
N PHE A 160 16.93 -11.12 -9.31
CA PHE A 160 15.50 -11.36 -9.47
C PHE A 160 15.05 -11.08 -10.90
N LYS A 161 14.24 -12.00 -11.43
CA LYS A 161 13.35 -11.70 -12.54
C LYS A 161 12.09 -11.09 -11.96
N GLU A 162 11.85 -9.83 -12.26
CA GLU A 162 10.59 -9.16 -11.94
C GLU A 162 9.57 -9.41 -13.04
N ILE A 163 8.37 -9.83 -12.64
CA ILE A 163 7.24 -10.07 -13.53
C ILE A 163 6.14 -9.10 -13.12
N ASN A 164 6.16 -7.94 -13.75
CA ASN A 164 5.12 -6.92 -13.62
C ASN A 164 4.04 -7.16 -14.70
N ASN A 165 3.20 -8.17 -14.46
CA ASN A 165 2.10 -8.53 -15.34
C ASN A 165 0.86 -8.89 -14.50
N PRO A 166 -0.18 -8.04 -14.49
CA PRO A 166 -1.39 -8.27 -13.69
C PRO A 166 -2.09 -9.61 -14.00
N LEU A 167 -2.01 -10.10 -15.24
CA LEU A 167 -2.55 -11.41 -15.60
C LEU A 167 -1.73 -12.55 -14.98
N ALA A 168 -0.40 -12.41 -14.92
CA ALA A 168 0.49 -13.38 -14.28
C ALA A 168 0.24 -13.45 -12.76
N VAL A 169 0.10 -12.30 -12.12
CA VAL A 169 -0.28 -12.16 -10.70
C VAL A 169 -1.60 -12.87 -10.41
N LYS A 170 -2.65 -12.57 -11.19
CA LYS A 170 -3.96 -13.20 -11.03
C LYS A 170 -3.92 -14.73 -11.21
N ARG A 171 -3.16 -15.20 -12.21
CA ARG A 171 -2.96 -16.64 -12.46
C ARG A 171 -2.24 -17.30 -11.29
N LEU A 172 -1.22 -16.65 -10.73
CA LEU A 172 -0.48 -17.14 -9.56
C LEU A 172 -1.42 -17.30 -8.35
N ARG A 173 -2.18 -16.26 -7.99
CA ARG A 173 -3.15 -16.33 -6.88
C ARG A 173 -4.17 -17.45 -7.09
N THR A 174 -4.70 -17.60 -8.31
CA THR A 174 -5.66 -18.67 -8.64
C THR A 174 -5.05 -20.05 -8.48
N LEU A 175 -3.78 -20.23 -8.83
CA LEU A 175 -3.07 -21.51 -8.69
C LEU A 175 -2.99 -21.95 -7.22
N PHE A 176 -2.64 -21.03 -6.31
CA PHE A 176 -2.44 -21.34 -4.90
C PHE A 176 -3.75 -21.49 -4.10
N ASN A 177 -4.89 -21.04 -4.63
CA ASN A 177 -6.21 -21.28 -4.02
C ASN A 177 -6.67 -22.75 -4.03
N HIS A 178 -6.02 -23.60 -4.83
CA HIS A 178 -6.44 -25.00 -5.07
C HIS A 178 -5.32 -26.02 -4.86
N ILE A 179 -4.39 -25.73 -3.96
CA ILE A 179 -3.30 -26.64 -3.61
C ILE A 179 -3.67 -27.52 -2.41
N SER A 180 -3.14 -28.73 -2.38
CA SER A 180 -3.37 -29.67 -1.29
C SER A 180 -2.18 -29.66 -0.34
N LYS A 181 -2.43 -29.43 0.95
CA LYS A 181 -1.42 -29.58 2.00
C LYS A 181 -0.94 -31.02 2.08
N ILE A 182 0.36 -31.21 2.29
CA ILE A 182 0.99 -32.51 2.45
C ILE A 182 1.84 -32.56 3.73
N PRO A 183 2.14 -33.75 4.29
CA PRO A 183 3.16 -33.90 5.31
C PRO A 183 4.52 -33.41 4.82
N LYS A 184 5.43 -33.05 5.75
CA LYS A 184 6.80 -32.64 5.42
C LYS A 184 7.47 -33.70 4.54
N PRO A 185 7.82 -33.39 3.28
CA PRO A 185 8.47 -34.33 2.39
C PRO A 185 9.97 -34.42 2.70
N ILE A 186 10.59 -35.51 2.24
CA ILE A 186 12.05 -35.61 2.21
C ILE A 186 12.52 -34.82 0.99
N VAL A 187 13.17 -33.68 1.23
CA VAL A 187 13.84 -32.86 0.21
C VAL A 187 15.34 -32.83 0.55
N ASP A 188 16.15 -33.41 -0.32
CA ASP A 188 17.59 -33.62 -0.15
C ASP A 188 18.45 -32.54 -0.82
N LYS A 189 17.81 -31.65 -1.60
CA LYS A 189 18.43 -30.52 -2.28
C LYS A 189 17.83 -29.18 -1.86
N THR A 190 18.60 -28.12 -2.06
CA THR A 190 18.09 -26.74 -2.08
C THR A 190 16.94 -26.62 -3.07
N SER A 191 15.91 -25.85 -2.74
CA SER A 191 14.79 -25.56 -3.65
C SER A 191 15.29 -24.97 -4.96
N ASP A 192 14.60 -25.28 -6.06
CA ASP A 192 15.00 -24.84 -7.39
C ASP A 192 14.73 -23.33 -7.58
N ILE A 193 13.65 -22.82 -7.00
CA ILE A 193 13.30 -21.41 -7.03
C ILE A 193 12.70 -20.96 -5.69
N PHE A 194 12.84 -19.67 -5.44
CA PHE A 194 12.03 -18.91 -4.49
C PHE A 194 11.25 -17.85 -5.26
N PHE A 195 10.03 -17.60 -4.85
CA PHE A 195 9.27 -16.47 -5.34
C PHE A 195 8.65 -15.69 -4.18
N ALA A 196 8.46 -14.40 -4.40
CA ALA A 196 7.66 -13.53 -3.57
C ALA A 196 6.70 -12.75 -4.45
N LEU A 197 5.43 -12.73 -4.06
CA LEU A 197 4.47 -11.77 -4.58
C LEU A 197 4.63 -10.50 -3.75
N ASP A 198 5.34 -9.53 -4.31
CA ASP A 198 5.63 -8.28 -3.63
C ASP A 198 4.52 -7.28 -3.97
N THR A 199 3.81 -6.87 -2.94
CA THR A 199 2.98 -5.67 -2.99
C THR A 199 3.85 -4.50 -2.52
N PRO A 200 3.95 -3.38 -3.26
CA PRO A 200 4.73 -2.22 -2.85
C PRO A 200 4.39 -1.60 -1.47
N VAL A 201 3.35 -2.10 -0.78
CA VAL A 201 2.74 -1.47 0.38
C VAL A 201 2.52 -2.45 1.55
N GLU A 202 2.39 -3.77 1.32
CA GLU A 202 2.26 -4.76 2.41
C GLU A 202 3.60 -5.40 2.81
N ILE A 203 3.70 -5.62 4.12
CA ILE A 203 4.90 -5.84 4.95
C ILE A 203 5.38 -7.30 4.90
N SER A 204 4.61 -8.17 4.25
CA SER A 204 4.97 -9.54 3.94
C SER A 204 4.39 -9.83 2.58
N SER A 205 5.17 -10.42 1.68
CA SER A 205 4.63 -11.02 0.49
C SER A 205 3.52 -11.99 0.91
N GLU A 206 2.26 -11.61 0.64
CA GLU A 206 1.04 -12.38 1.01
C GLU A 206 1.16 -13.83 0.52
N LEU A 207 1.91 -14.00 -0.56
CA LEU A 207 2.27 -15.26 -1.15
C LEU A 207 3.77 -15.29 -1.47
N SER A 208 4.55 -16.04 -0.68
CA SER A 208 5.93 -16.37 -1.02
C SER A 208 6.26 -17.81 -0.66
N GLY A 209 7.36 -18.30 -1.20
CA GLY A 209 7.91 -19.56 -0.76
C GLY A 209 8.80 -20.26 -1.77
N PHE A 210 9.21 -21.44 -1.35
CA PHE A 210 10.19 -22.27 -2.04
C PHE A 210 9.48 -23.32 -2.88
N ILE A 211 10.02 -23.57 -4.07
CA ILE A 211 9.50 -24.60 -4.98
C ILE A 211 10.60 -25.60 -5.29
N TRP A 212 10.27 -26.89 -5.14
CA TRP A 212 11.06 -28.00 -5.67
C TRP A 212 10.33 -28.62 -6.85
N PHE A 213 10.96 -28.58 -8.02
CA PHE A 213 10.52 -29.32 -9.19
C PHE A 213 11.00 -30.77 -9.10
N ARG A 214 10.07 -31.71 -9.31
CA ARG A 214 10.31 -33.15 -9.23
C ARG A 214 10.38 -33.75 -10.63
N GLU A 215 11.01 -34.92 -10.74
CA GLU A 215 11.15 -35.66 -12.00
C GLU A 215 9.81 -36.15 -12.57
N ASP A 216 8.82 -36.38 -11.70
CA ASP A 216 7.44 -36.73 -12.05
C ASP A 216 6.63 -35.53 -12.58
N LYS A 217 7.30 -34.43 -12.93
CA LYS A 217 6.73 -33.17 -13.44
C LYS A 217 5.78 -32.46 -12.46
N CYS A 218 5.72 -32.90 -11.21
CA CYS A 218 4.99 -32.22 -10.15
C CYS A 218 5.92 -31.29 -9.37
N SER A 219 5.39 -30.58 -8.38
CA SER A 219 6.19 -29.69 -7.53
C SER A 219 5.74 -29.70 -6.10
N ILE A 220 6.68 -29.38 -5.22
CA ILE A 220 6.42 -29.13 -3.80
C ILE A 220 6.57 -27.63 -3.59
N TYR A 221 5.60 -27.03 -2.89
CA TYR A 221 5.65 -25.64 -2.43
C TYR A 221 5.76 -25.60 -0.91
N PHE A 222 6.60 -24.71 -0.39
CA PHE A 222 6.73 -24.44 1.05
C PHE A 222 6.61 -22.94 1.32
N ASN A 223 5.61 -22.54 2.12
CA ASN A 223 5.30 -21.14 2.44
C ASN A 223 5.93 -20.65 3.76
N SER A 224 7.01 -21.28 4.22
CA SER A 224 7.63 -21.10 5.55
C SER A 224 6.93 -21.81 6.71
N ILE A 225 5.69 -22.27 6.55
CA ILE A 225 4.93 -22.98 7.59
C ILE A 225 4.63 -24.41 7.17
N ASP A 226 4.06 -24.57 5.98
CA ASP A 226 3.47 -25.82 5.51
C ASP A 226 3.96 -26.18 4.10
N TYR A 227 3.91 -27.48 3.82
CA TYR A 227 4.22 -28.05 2.50
C TYR A 227 2.94 -28.34 1.73
N TYR A 228 2.97 -28.09 0.43
CA TYR A 228 1.87 -28.30 -0.48
C TYR A 228 2.33 -29.02 -1.74
N PHE A 229 1.44 -29.82 -2.31
CA PHE A 229 1.67 -30.50 -3.58
C PHE A 229 1.00 -29.76 -4.73
N LEU A 230 1.77 -29.54 -5.80
CA LEU A 230 1.29 -29.06 -7.09
C LEU A 230 1.36 -30.23 -8.07
N ASN A 231 0.23 -30.59 -8.67
CA ASN A 231 0.18 -31.61 -9.72
C ASN A 231 0.80 -31.11 -11.04
N GLU A 232 0.98 -31.99 -12.03
CA GLU A 232 1.60 -31.65 -13.33
C GLU A 232 0.97 -30.43 -14.01
N LYS A 233 -0.36 -30.28 -13.95
CA LYS A 233 -1.06 -29.12 -14.55
C LYS A 233 -0.71 -27.82 -13.80
N GLN A 234 -0.71 -27.85 -12.47
CA GLN A 234 -0.33 -26.70 -11.63
C GLN A 234 1.15 -26.36 -11.81
N THR A 235 2.04 -27.35 -11.84
CA THR A 235 3.47 -27.15 -12.10
C THR A 235 3.73 -26.52 -13.46
N LYS A 236 3.04 -26.97 -14.51
CA LYS A 236 3.15 -26.39 -15.85
C LYS A 236 2.68 -24.94 -15.88
N GLU A 237 1.58 -24.64 -15.19
CA GLU A 237 1.06 -23.27 -15.06
C GLU A 237 2.05 -22.38 -14.31
N LEU A 238 2.60 -22.85 -13.19
CA LEU A 238 3.61 -22.13 -12.40
C LEU A 238 4.85 -21.79 -13.25
N ARG A 239 5.38 -22.78 -14.00
CA ARG A 239 6.50 -22.56 -14.94
C ARG A 239 6.16 -21.55 -16.01
N SER A 240 4.94 -21.59 -16.56
CA SER A 240 4.47 -20.60 -17.53
C SER A 240 4.41 -19.18 -16.95
N ILE A 241 3.94 -19.03 -15.70
CA ILE A 241 3.90 -17.73 -15.01
C ILE A 241 5.31 -17.18 -14.82
N PHE A 242 6.25 -18.02 -14.35
CA PHE A 242 7.63 -17.62 -14.11
C PHE A 242 8.48 -17.55 -15.39
N ALA A 243 7.93 -18.01 -16.52
CA ALA A 243 8.60 -18.18 -17.80
C ALA A 243 9.93 -18.93 -17.63
N LEU A 244 9.81 -20.15 -17.10
CA LEU A 244 10.84 -21.18 -16.87
C LEU A 244 10.65 -22.38 -17.80
#